data_AF-A0A522DGV1-F1
#
_entry.id   AF-A0A522DGV1-F1
#
_cell.length_a   1.000
_cell.length_b   1.000
_cell.length_c   1.000
_cell.angle_alpha   90.00
_cell.angle_beta   90.00
_cell.angle_gamma   90.00
#
_symmetry.space_group_name_H-M   'P 1'
#
loop_
_entity.id
_entity.type
_entity.pdbx_description
1 polymer ?
#
loop_
_entity_poly.entity_id
_entity_poly.type
_entity_poly.pdbx_seq_one_letter_code
_entity_poly.pdbx_strand_id
1 'polypeptide(L)'
;MLGFISKIFGGSKSEKDVKKLQPRVVQINRFYDSYQSLTNDELRNKTLEFRQRIKEHLSSIDDEIAAANKKADELLFNDLMGKDTVYQEVDKLKKDRDKKIEEILDEIHSEAFAVVKETARRFKENTELVSTATQHDRDLSVEKDYIRIEGDTSVYKNSWTAGGGAITWNMLHYDVQLIGGTVLHEGKIAEMA
;
A
#
# COMPACT_ATOMS: atom_id res chain seq x y z
N MET A 1 -3.07 -16.72 -40.24
CA MET A 1 -1.65 -17.12 -40.10
C MET A 1 -0.86 -16.31 -39.07
N LEU A 2 -1.22 -15.05 -38.75
CA LEU A 2 -0.52 -14.23 -37.73
C LEU A 2 -0.66 -14.74 -36.27
N GLY A 3 -1.76 -15.41 -35.91
CA GLY A 3 -1.96 -15.96 -34.55
C GLY A 3 -1.24 -17.27 -34.23
N PHE A 4 -0.65 -17.93 -35.24
CA PHE A 4 0.07 -19.21 -35.04
C PHE A 4 1.55 -18.97 -34.69
N ILE A 5 2.15 -17.93 -35.27
CA ILE A 5 3.53 -17.51 -34.97
C ILE A 5 3.61 -16.86 -33.58
N SER A 6 2.62 -16.05 -33.16
CA SER A 6 2.62 -15.45 -31.82
C SER A 6 2.53 -16.48 -30.69
N LYS A 7 1.79 -17.60 -30.88
CA LYS A 7 1.76 -18.72 -29.92
C LYS A 7 3.07 -19.50 -29.85
N ILE A 8 3.77 -19.66 -30.97
CA ILE A 8 5.07 -20.35 -31.02
C ILE A 8 6.21 -19.50 -30.41
N PHE A 9 6.08 -18.17 -30.42
CA PHE A 9 7.03 -17.22 -29.82
C PHE A 9 6.60 -16.66 -28.45
N GLY A 10 5.68 -17.34 -27.75
CA GLY A 10 5.41 -17.14 -26.33
C GLY A 10 4.26 -16.19 -25.95
N GLY A 11 3.30 -15.96 -26.84
CA GLY A 11 2.11 -15.13 -26.56
C GLY A 11 2.32 -13.63 -26.76
N SER A 12 1.28 -12.84 -26.53
CA SER A 12 1.35 -11.37 -26.58
C SER A 12 2.22 -10.81 -25.46
N LYS A 13 2.71 -9.56 -25.58
CA LYS A 13 3.47 -8.91 -24.50
C LYS A 13 2.65 -8.87 -23.20
N SER A 14 1.36 -8.57 -23.30
CA SER A 14 0.44 -8.55 -22.17
C SER A 14 0.34 -9.93 -21.49
N GLU A 15 0.17 -11.00 -22.28
CA GLU A 15 0.14 -12.38 -21.73
C GLU A 15 1.43 -12.74 -20.99
N LYS A 16 2.58 -12.35 -21.54
CA LYS A 16 3.89 -12.57 -20.89
C LYS A 16 4.03 -11.80 -19.59
N ASP A 17 3.60 -10.54 -19.56
CA ASP A 17 3.71 -9.70 -18.38
C ASP A 17 2.74 -10.14 -17.28
N VAL A 18 1.50 -10.51 -17.62
CA VAL A 18 0.55 -11.14 -16.67
C VAL A 18 1.14 -12.43 -16.08
N LYS A 19 1.77 -13.27 -16.91
CA LYS A 19 2.38 -14.52 -16.44
C LYS A 19 3.52 -14.28 -15.44
N LYS A 20 4.26 -13.18 -15.56
CA LYS A 20 5.31 -12.80 -14.59
C LYS A 20 4.73 -12.35 -13.25
N LEU A 21 3.52 -11.80 -13.24
CA LEU A 21 2.84 -11.36 -12.02
C LEU A 21 2.16 -12.51 -11.28
N GLN A 22 1.90 -13.64 -11.95
CA GLN A 22 1.17 -14.75 -11.35
C GLN A 22 1.80 -15.34 -10.08
N PRO A 23 3.14 -15.51 -9.96
CA PRO A 23 3.77 -15.89 -8.70
C PRO A 23 3.46 -14.93 -7.55
N ARG A 24 3.36 -13.63 -7.84
CA ARG A 24 3.03 -12.59 -6.85
C ARG A 24 1.57 -12.70 -6.40
N VAL A 25 0.64 -12.96 -7.32
CA VAL A 25 -0.76 -13.26 -6.98
C VAL A 25 -0.88 -14.49 -6.08
N VAL A 26 -0.13 -15.56 -6.38
CA VAL A 26 -0.09 -16.76 -5.53
C VAL A 26 0.41 -16.43 -4.11
N GLN A 27 1.43 -15.57 -4.00
CA GLN A 27 1.94 -15.12 -2.70
C GLN A 27 0.90 -14.29 -1.93
N ILE A 28 0.21 -13.36 -2.60
CA ILE A 28 -0.90 -12.59 -2.01
C ILE A 28 -1.98 -13.53 -1.48
N ASN A 29 -2.41 -14.50 -2.28
CA ASN A 29 -3.45 -15.44 -1.88
C ASN A 29 -3.03 -16.31 -0.70
N ARG A 30 -1.76 -16.72 -0.61
CA ARG A 30 -1.23 -17.42 0.57
C ARG A 30 -1.30 -16.56 1.84
N PHE A 31 -0.91 -15.29 1.78
CA PHE A 31 -1.05 -14.40 2.93
C PHE A 31 -2.52 -14.16 3.28
N TYR A 32 -3.37 -13.95 2.28
CA TYR A 32 -4.81 -13.80 2.46
C TYR A 32 -5.41 -14.99 3.22
N ASP A 33 -5.09 -16.21 2.81
CA ASP A 33 -5.54 -17.43 3.49
C ASP A 33 -5.05 -17.45 4.96
N SER A 34 -3.80 -17.08 5.20
CA SER A 34 -3.25 -17.00 6.56
C SER A 34 -3.88 -15.89 7.42
N TYR A 35 -4.42 -14.84 6.80
CA TYR A 35 -5.01 -13.70 7.51
C TYR A 35 -6.48 -13.92 7.89
N GLN A 36 -7.13 -14.94 7.35
CA GLN A 36 -8.51 -15.29 7.73
C GLN A 36 -8.63 -15.66 9.20
N SER A 37 -7.55 -16.15 9.83
CA SER A 37 -7.53 -16.48 11.26
C SER A 37 -7.28 -15.29 12.18
N LEU A 38 -6.94 -14.11 11.64
CA LEU A 38 -6.68 -12.92 12.45
C LEU A 38 -7.98 -12.30 12.96
N THR A 39 -7.96 -11.71 14.13
CA THR A 39 -9.01 -10.80 14.61
C THR A 39 -9.03 -9.49 13.79
N ASN A 40 -10.06 -8.66 13.96
CA ASN A 40 -10.11 -7.34 13.30
C ASN A 40 -8.99 -6.43 13.79
N ASP A 41 -8.67 -6.48 15.08
CA ASP A 41 -7.55 -5.73 15.65
C ASP A 41 -6.19 -6.19 15.11
N GLU A 42 -5.95 -7.49 15.02
CA GLU A 42 -4.70 -8.03 14.45
C GLU A 42 -4.53 -7.68 12.98
N LEU A 43 -5.61 -7.81 12.17
CA LEU A 43 -5.56 -7.43 10.76
C LEU A 43 -5.30 -5.92 10.61
N ARG A 44 -5.94 -5.10 11.44
CA ARG A 44 -5.72 -3.65 11.45
C ARG A 44 -4.28 -3.30 11.85
N ASN A 45 -3.73 -4.02 12.83
CA ASN A 45 -2.37 -3.80 13.34
C ASN A 45 -1.29 -4.07 12.27
N LYS A 46 -1.59 -4.86 11.22
CA LYS A 46 -0.69 -5.01 10.06
C LYS A 46 -0.32 -3.66 9.42
N THR A 47 -1.22 -2.68 9.42
CA THR A 47 -0.91 -1.33 8.93
C THR A 47 0.19 -0.66 9.77
N LEU A 48 0.19 -0.85 11.09
CA LEU A 48 1.22 -0.31 11.97
C LEU A 48 2.54 -1.06 11.78
N GLU A 49 2.49 -2.39 11.65
CA GLU A 49 3.65 -3.23 11.33
C GLU A 49 4.33 -2.77 10.03
N PHE A 50 3.57 -2.55 8.95
CA PHE A 50 4.10 -2.09 7.68
C PHE A 50 4.73 -0.69 7.78
N ARG A 51 4.08 0.25 8.46
CA ARG A 51 4.64 1.59 8.70
C ARG A 51 5.96 1.52 9.47
N GLN A 52 6.03 0.64 10.46
CA GLN A 52 7.24 0.44 11.24
C GLN A 52 8.37 -0.17 10.39
N ARG A 53 8.08 -1.21 9.62
CA ARG A 53 9.06 -1.84 8.69
C ARG A 53 9.59 -0.83 7.66
N ILE A 54 8.73 0.00 7.07
CA ILE A 54 9.13 1.07 6.16
C ILE A 54 10.05 2.07 6.87
N LYS A 55 9.66 2.53 8.06
CA LYS A 55 10.46 3.48 8.84
C LYS A 55 11.84 2.91 9.20
N GLU A 56 11.90 1.66 9.64
CA GLU A 56 13.14 0.96 9.97
C GLU A 56 14.05 0.83 8.74
N HIS A 57 13.49 0.42 7.60
CA HIS A 57 14.24 0.29 6.35
C HIS A 57 14.84 1.62 5.86
N LEU A 58 14.14 2.74 6.09
CA LEU A 58 14.59 4.07 5.67
C LEU A 58 15.48 4.78 6.70
N SER A 59 15.61 4.25 7.92
CA SER A 59 16.29 4.94 9.03
C SER A 59 17.71 5.42 8.70
N SER A 60 18.53 4.55 8.11
CA SER A 60 19.92 4.89 7.75
C SER A 60 20.01 6.07 6.77
N ILE A 61 19.19 6.05 5.71
CA ILE A 61 19.24 7.11 4.69
C ILE A 61 18.55 8.40 5.17
N ASP A 62 17.55 8.27 6.05
CA ASP A 62 16.95 9.41 6.74
C ASP A 62 17.98 10.13 7.63
N ASP A 63 18.79 9.36 8.37
CA ASP A 63 19.87 9.90 9.21
C ASP A 63 20.98 10.57 8.37
N GLU A 64 21.35 10.00 7.22
CA GLU A 64 22.30 10.60 6.27
C GLU A 64 21.77 11.94 5.72
N ILE A 65 20.50 11.99 5.30
CA ILE A 65 19.85 13.21 4.82
C ILE A 65 19.79 14.26 5.93
N ALA A 66 19.45 13.87 7.16
CA ALA A 66 19.40 14.78 8.30
C ALA A 66 20.79 15.36 8.63
N ALA A 67 21.83 14.53 8.60
CA ALA A 67 23.21 14.95 8.81
C ALA A 67 23.69 15.92 7.71
N ALA A 68 23.37 15.63 6.44
CA ALA A 68 23.72 16.50 5.32
C ALA A 68 23.01 17.86 5.40
N ASN A 69 21.71 17.90 5.72
CA ASN A 69 20.99 19.17 5.91
C ASN A 69 21.58 19.98 7.07
N LYS A 70 21.88 19.33 8.20
CA LYS A 70 22.51 20.01 9.34
C LYS A 70 23.86 20.62 8.95
N LYS A 71 24.67 19.90 8.17
CA LYS A 71 25.93 20.42 7.63
C LYS A 71 25.71 21.66 6.75
N ALA A 72 24.66 21.70 5.92
CA ALA A 72 24.33 22.87 5.12
C ALA A 72 23.96 24.09 5.98
N ASP A 73 23.24 23.86 7.07
CA ASP A 73 22.80 24.92 8.00
C ASP A 73 23.96 25.51 8.81
N GLU A 74 24.98 24.71 9.13
CA GLU A 74 26.19 25.13 9.84
C GLU A 74 27.18 25.92 8.98
N LEU A 75 27.06 25.87 7.65
CA LEU A 75 27.92 26.64 6.74
C LEU A 75 27.60 28.14 6.83
N LEU A 76 28.67 28.95 6.80
CA LEU A 76 28.57 30.41 6.81
C LEU A 76 27.70 30.90 5.66
N PHE A 77 26.96 31.99 5.89
CA PHE A 77 26.04 32.55 4.88
C PHE A 77 26.72 32.91 3.55
N ASN A 78 28.00 33.28 3.58
CA ASN A 78 28.78 33.64 2.40
C ASN A 78 29.44 32.45 1.69
N ASP A 79 29.39 31.24 2.25
CA ASP A 79 29.88 30.02 1.60
C ASP A 79 28.82 29.41 0.68
N LEU A 80 28.53 30.13 -0.40
CA LEU A 80 27.52 29.71 -1.38
C LEU A 80 27.91 28.42 -2.11
N MET A 81 29.20 28.22 -2.35
CA MET A 81 29.70 27.05 -3.08
C MET A 81 29.68 25.78 -2.22
N GLY A 82 30.03 25.89 -0.93
CA GLY A 82 29.89 24.78 0.02
C GLY A 82 28.43 24.37 0.20
N LYS A 83 27.52 25.35 0.30
CA LYS A 83 26.07 25.07 0.41
C LYS A 83 25.52 24.39 -0.83
N ASP A 84 25.86 24.88 -2.03
CA ASP A 84 25.45 24.25 -3.30
C ASP A 84 25.90 22.79 -3.38
N THR A 85 27.14 22.50 -2.98
CA THR A 85 27.68 21.14 -2.95
C THR A 85 26.86 20.22 -2.02
N VAL A 86 26.53 20.69 -0.81
CA VAL A 86 25.74 19.90 0.15
C VAL A 86 24.30 19.70 -0.35
N TYR A 87 23.68 20.70 -0.98
CA TYR A 87 22.34 20.54 -1.53
C TYR A 87 22.30 19.53 -2.69
N GLN A 88 23.32 19.50 -3.55
CA GLN A 88 23.44 18.47 -4.58
C GLN A 88 23.58 17.06 -3.98
N GLU A 89 24.30 16.92 -2.87
CA GLU A 89 24.41 15.67 -2.12
C GLU A 89 23.04 15.26 -1.52
N VAL A 90 22.32 16.18 -0.89
CA VAL A 90 20.97 15.96 -0.35
C VAL A 90 20.00 15.52 -1.45
N ASP A 91 20.04 16.14 -2.62
CA ASP A 91 19.18 15.77 -3.75
C ASP A 91 19.49 14.36 -4.27
N LYS A 92 20.76 13.95 -4.26
CA LYS A 92 21.15 12.58 -4.57
C LYS A 92 20.64 11.60 -3.52
N LEU A 93 20.82 11.90 -2.23
CA LEU A 93 20.34 11.07 -1.13
C LEU A 93 18.82 10.90 -1.15
N LYS A 94 18.06 11.96 -1.48
CA LYS A 94 16.60 11.87 -1.65
C LYS A 94 16.20 10.91 -2.78
N LYS A 95 16.88 10.96 -3.92
CA LYS A 95 16.63 10.01 -5.02
C LYS A 95 16.98 8.57 -4.63
N ASP A 96 18.05 8.39 -3.85
CA ASP A 96 18.42 7.06 -3.36
C ASP A 96 17.43 6.56 -2.29
N ARG A 97 16.86 7.47 -1.48
CA ARG A 97 15.77 7.18 -0.55
C ARG A 97 14.51 6.73 -1.28
N ASP A 98 14.16 7.35 -2.40
CA ASP A 98 13.00 6.92 -3.20
C ASP A 98 13.16 5.47 -3.70
N LYS A 99 14.37 5.07 -4.12
CA LYS A 99 14.66 3.68 -4.47
C LYS A 99 14.52 2.75 -3.26
N LYS A 100 15.00 3.18 -2.08
CA LYS A 100 14.82 2.41 -0.83
C LYS A 100 13.36 2.27 -0.43
N ILE A 101 12.54 3.27 -0.71
CA ILE A 101 11.09 3.18 -0.56
C ILE A 101 10.52 2.12 -1.50
N GLU A 102 10.89 2.14 -2.78
CA GLU A 102 10.43 1.14 -3.75
C GLU A 102 10.83 -0.28 -3.34
N GLU A 103 12.07 -0.47 -2.85
CA GLU A 103 12.56 -1.75 -2.32
C GLU A 103 11.65 -2.29 -1.20
N ILE A 104 11.44 -1.52 -0.13
CA ILE A 104 10.63 -1.99 1.00
C ILE A 104 9.14 -2.12 0.65
N LEU A 105 8.61 -1.28 -0.24
CA LEU A 105 7.23 -1.41 -0.72
C LEU A 105 7.04 -2.69 -1.54
N ASP A 106 8.01 -3.07 -2.37
CA ASP A 106 7.96 -4.33 -3.13
C ASP A 106 8.05 -5.56 -2.21
N GLU A 107 8.84 -5.47 -1.14
CA GLU A 107 8.97 -6.51 -0.12
C GLU A 107 7.65 -6.76 0.63
N ILE A 108 6.97 -5.69 1.08
CA ILE A 108 5.70 -5.81 1.83
C ILE A 108 4.48 -5.99 0.91
N HIS A 109 4.63 -5.80 -0.40
CA HIS A 109 3.53 -5.72 -1.36
C HIS A 109 2.49 -6.84 -1.19
N SER A 110 2.96 -8.09 -1.17
CA SER A 110 2.06 -9.25 -1.12
C SER A 110 1.28 -9.34 0.19
N GLU A 111 1.89 -8.95 1.30
CA GLU A 111 1.25 -8.87 2.61
C GLU A 111 0.22 -7.75 2.64
N ALA A 112 0.57 -6.56 2.15
CA ALA A 112 -0.32 -5.41 2.12
C ALA A 112 -1.57 -5.65 1.26
N PHE A 113 -1.41 -6.26 0.08
CA PHE A 113 -2.54 -6.62 -0.80
C PHE A 113 -3.44 -7.68 -0.16
N ALA A 114 -2.85 -8.64 0.57
CA ALA A 114 -3.61 -9.62 1.32
C ALA A 114 -4.45 -8.99 2.43
N VAL A 115 -3.92 -7.98 3.15
CA VAL A 115 -4.69 -7.21 4.15
C VAL A 115 -5.90 -6.54 3.51
N VAL A 116 -5.72 -5.89 2.34
CA VAL A 116 -6.81 -5.25 1.62
C VAL A 116 -7.86 -6.27 1.16
N LYS A 117 -7.41 -7.41 0.60
CA LYS A 117 -8.32 -8.48 0.14
C LYS A 117 -9.12 -9.09 1.30
N GLU A 118 -8.47 -9.36 2.44
CA GLU A 118 -9.13 -9.88 3.63
C GLU A 118 -10.09 -8.86 4.25
N THR A 119 -9.71 -7.57 4.28
CA THR A 119 -10.60 -6.48 4.71
C THR A 119 -11.86 -6.42 3.84
N ALA A 120 -11.70 -6.50 2.52
CA ALA A 120 -12.82 -6.52 1.58
C ALA A 120 -13.74 -7.73 1.79
N ARG A 121 -13.18 -8.93 2.08
CA ARG A 121 -13.98 -10.11 2.45
C ARG A 121 -14.80 -9.85 3.70
N ARG A 122 -14.20 -9.29 4.75
CA ARG A 122 -14.88 -9.04 6.03
C ARG A 122 -16.04 -8.06 5.87
N PHE A 123 -15.85 -6.97 5.12
CA PHE A 123 -16.94 -6.05 4.81
C PHE A 123 -18.04 -6.69 3.94
N LYS A 124 -17.68 -7.60 3.04
CA LYS A 124 -18.65 -8.33 2.21
C LYS A 124 -19.50 -9.30 3.04
N GLU A 125 -18.88 -10.00 3.98
CA GLU A 125 -19.52 -11.10 4.73
C GLU A 125 -20.22 -10.64 6.02
N ASN A 126 -19.92 -9.43 6.51
CA ASN A 126 -20.46 -8.91 7.76
C ASN A 126 -21.10 -7.54 7.53
N THR A 127 -22.24 -7.29 8.17
CA THR A 127 -22.91 -5.98 8.14
C THR A 127 -22.18 -4.93 8.97
N GLU A 128 -21.43 -5.39 9.99
CA GLU A 128 -20.66 -4.54 10.88
C GLU A 128 -19.32 -5.19 11.21
N LEU A 129 -18.28 -4.38 11.32
CA LEU A 129 -16.95 -4.77 11.77
C LEU A 129 -16.59 -4.01 13.04
N VAL A 130 -16.21 -4.74 14.06
CA VAL A 130 -15.85 -4.20 15.38
C VAL A 130 -14.35 -4.35 15.60
N SER A 131 -13.69 -3.28 16.05
CA SER A 131 -12.28 -3.29 16.48
C SER A 131 -12.07 -2.27 17.59
N THR A 132 -10.94 -2.32 18.29
CA THR A 132 -10.57 -1.33 19.30
C THR A 132 -10.53 0.07 18.69
N ALA A 133 -11.21 1.02 19.33
CA ALA A 133 -11.30 2.39 18.85
C ALA A 133 -9.96 3.11 19.00
N THR A 134 -9.41 3.58 17.88
CA THR A 134 -8.29 4.51 17.83
C THR A 134 -8.79 5.96 17.83
N GLN A 135 -7.89 6.91 18.03
CA GLN A 135 -8.23 8.33 17.87
C GLN A 135 -8.77 8.64 16.47
N HIS A 136 -8.19 8.02 15.43
CA HIS A 136 -8.64 8.21 14.06
C HIS A 136 -10.09 7.76 13.84
N ASP A 137 -10.53 6.67 14.48
CA ASP A 137 -11.94 6.24 14.39
C ASP A 137 -12.87 7.23 15.06
N ARG A 138 -12.44 7.78 16.22
CA ARG A 138 -13.21 8.79 16.95
C ARG A 138 -13.38 10.04 16.09
N ASP A 139 -12.31 10.50 15.46
CA ASP A 139 -12.34 11.65 14.55
C ASP A 139 -13.26 11.38 13.34
N LEU A 140 -13.13 10.21 12.70
CA LEU A 140 -13.97 9.84 11.57
C LEU A 140 -15.45 9.66 11.94
N SER A 141 -15.76 9.16 13.14
CA SER A 141 -17.14 8.92 13.59
C SER A 141 -17.96 10.21 13.72
N VAL A 142 -17.30 11.37 13.81
CA VAL A 142 -17.98 12.69 13.80
C VAL A 142 -18.55 13.00 12.41
N GLU A 143 -17.86 12.59 11.36
CA GLU A 143 -18.20 12.94 9.98
C GLU A 143 -18.88 11.81 9.19
N LYS A 144 -18.64 10.56 9.58
CA LYS A 144 -19.05 9.36 8.84
C LYS A 144 -20.13 8.63 9.60
N ASP A 145 -21.36 8.71 9.10
CA ASP A 145 -22.57 8.07 9.66
C ASP A 145 -22.51 6.53 9.72
N TYR A 146 -21.62 5.92 8.92
CA TYR A 146 -21.34 4.49 8.92
C TYR A 146 -20.28 4.05 9.94
N ILE A 147 -19.73 4.97 10.74
CA ILE A 147 -18.76 4.69 11.81
C ILE A 147 -19.37 5.17 13.12
N ARG A 148 -19.35 4.31 14.15
CA ARG A 148 -19.76 4.69 15.50
C ARG A 148 -18.78 4.18 16.54
N ILE A 149 -18.76 4.86 17.68
CA ILE A 149 -17.93 4.50 18.83
C ILE A 149 -18.85 3.98 19.94
N GLU A 150 -18.58 2.76 20.41
CA GLU A 150 -19.28 2.11 21.51
C GLU A 150 -18.25 1.79 22.61
N GLY A 151 -18.17 2.67 23.61
CA GLY A 151 -17.15 2.60 24.66
C GLY A 151 -15.73 2.69 24.08
N ASP A 152 -14.99 1.59 24.20
CA ASP A 152 -13.61 1.45 23.71
C ASP A 152 -13.53 0.79 22.33
N THR A 153 -14.66 0.53 21.69
CA THR A 153 -14.73 -0.11 20.36
C THR A 153 -15.22 0.85 19.30
N SER A 154 -14.74 0.63 18.08
CA SER A 154 -15.22 1.26 16.86
C SER A 154 -16.00 0.22 16.07
N VAL A 155 -17.17 0.63 15.57
CA VAL A 155 -18.06 -0.20 14.77
C VAL A 155 -18.23 0.46 13.40
N TYR A 156 -17.79 -0.24 12.37
CA TYR A 156 -17.90 0.17 10.97
C TYR A 156 -19.01 -0.63 10.29
N LYS A 157 -19.99 0.06 9.70
CA LYS A 157 -21.00 -0.59 8.85
C LYS A 157 -20.41 -0.90 7.48
N ASN A 158 -20.89 -1.97 6.85
CA ASN A 158 -20.54 -2.27 5.45
C ASN A 158 -21.35 -1.52 4.41
N SER A 159 -22.22 -0.60 4.83
CA SER A 159 -23.07 0.18 3.93
C SER A 159 -23.06 1.64 4.32
N TRP A 160 -22.99 2.52 3.31
CA TRP A 160 -22.95 3.97 3.48
C TRP A 160 -23.57 4.70 2.29
N THR A 161 -23.85 5.99 2.45
CA THR A 161 -24.35 6.83 1.35
C THR A 161 -23.19 7.28 0.46
N ALA A 162 -23.23 6.96 -0.83
CA ALA A 162 -22.28 7.43 -1.83
C ALA A 162 -23.00 7.75 -3.15
N GLY A 163 -22.66 8.87 -3.78
CA GLY A 163 -23.29 9.31 -5.04
C GLY A 163 -24.81 9.55 -4.93
N GLY A 164 -25.33 9.83 -3.74
CA GLY A 164 -26.76 10.03 -3.49
C GLY A 164 -27.57 8.75 -3.25
N GLY A 165 -26.93 7.57 -3.23
CA GLY A 165 -27.57 6.29 -2.94
C GLY A 165 -26.89 5.51 -1.82
N ALA A 166 -27.61 4.59 -1.20
CA ALA A 166 -27.03 3.63 -0.26
C ALA A 166 -26.23 2.57 -1.05
N ILE A 167 -24.94 2.45 -0.73
CA ILE A 167 -24.03 1.48 -1.31
C ILE A 167 -23.61 0.51 -0.22
N THR A 168 -23.81 -0.78 -0.45
CA THR A 168 -23.31 -1.85 0.41
C THR A 168 -22.08 -2.48 -0.23
N TRP A 169 -21.01 -2.61 0.55
CA TRP A 169 -19.82 -3.33 0.12
C TRP A 169 -20.14 -4.82 -0.04
N ASN A 170 -20.10 -5.32 -1.28
CA ASN A 170 -20.40 -6.73 -1.60
C ASN A 170 -19.34 -7.35 -2.52
N MET A 171 -18.09 -6.91 -2.41
CA MET A 171 -17.02 -7.27 -3.34
C MET A 171 -15.86 -7.95 -2.63
N LEU A 172 -15.33 -9.01 -3.26
CA LEU A 172 -14.05 -9.63 -2.92
C LEU A 172 -13.14 -9.50 -4.14
N HIS A 173 -11.91 -9.05 -3.93
CA HIS A 173 -10.96 -8.83 -5.01
C HIS A 173 -10.63 -10.14 -5.74
N TYR A 174 -10.87 -10.18 -7.05
CA TYR A 174 -10.44 -11.25 -7.94
C TYR A 174 -8.93 -11.18 -8.21
N ASP A 175 -8.34 -12.30 -8.63
CA ASP A 175 -6.92 -12.36 -8.99
C ASP A 175 -6.54 -11.36 -10.10
N VAL A 176 -7.44 -11.12 -11.07
CA VAL A 176 -7.24 -10.09 -12.10
C VAL A 176 -7.17 -8.67 -11.54
N GLN A 177 -7.88 -8.39 -10.45
CA GLN A 177 -7.82 -7.09 -9.77
C GLN A 177 -6.51 -6.95 -8.96
N LEU A 178 -6.01 -8.06 -8.38
CA LEU A 178 -4.69 -8.08 -7.75
C LEU A 178 -3.60 -7.79 -8.77
N ILE A 179 -3.66 -8.41 -9.96
CA ILE A 179 -2.76 -8.11 -11.09
C ILE A 179 -2.83 -6.62 -11.44
N GLY A 180 -4.04 -6.08 -11.64
CA GLY A 180 -4.23 -4.66 -11.95
C GLY A 180 -3.61 -3.75 -10.89
N GLY A 181 -3.82 -4.04 -9.61
CA GLY A 181 -3.22 -3.28 -8.51
C GLY A 181 -1.68 -3.37 -8.50
N THR A 182 -1.10 -4.54 -8.78
CA THR A 182 0.37 -4.69 -8.88
C THR A 182 0.93 -3.90 -10.06
N VAL A 183 0.24 -3.90 -11.21
CA VAL A 183 0.63 -3.09 -12.37
C VAL A 183 0.62 -1.59 -12.03
N LEU A 184 -0.40 -1.11 -11.31
CA LEU A 184 -0.47 0.29 -10.85
C LEU A 184 0.65 0.62 -9.85
N HIS A 185 0.97 -0.31 -8.95
CA HIS A 185 2.08 -0.16 -8.00
C HIS A 185 3.43 -0.03 -8.72
N GLU A 186 3.64 -0.76 -9.81
CA GLU A 186 4.83 -0.65 -10.68
C GLU A 186 4.87 0.65 -11.52
N GLY A 187 3.93 1.58 -11.32
CA GLY A 187 3.86 2.84 -12.08
C GLY A 187 3.39 2.65 -13.54
N LYS A 188 2.73 1.54 -13.85
CA LYS A 188 2.24 1.21 -15.20
C LYS A 188 0.72 1.38 -15.30
N ILE A 189 0.22 1.42 -16.54
CA ILE A 189 -1.23 1.49 -16.81
C ILE A 189 -1.82 0.07 -16.80
N ALA A 190 -2.85 -0.14 -15.98
CA ALA A 190 -3.62 -1.37 -15.94
C ALA A 190 -4.91 -1.22 -16.77
N GLU A 191 -4.91 -1.73 -18.01
CA GLU A 191 -6.12 -1.86 -18.82
C GLU A 191 -6.88 -3.14 -18.42
N MET A 192 -8.11 -2.99 -17.94
CA MET A 192 -8.98 -4.08 -17.50
C MET A 192 -10.35 -3.95 -18.17
N ALA A 193 -10.85 -5.04 -18.75
CA ALA A 193 -12.15 -5.14 -19.42
C ALA A 193 -12.98 -6.27 -18.83
#